data_AF-A0A1G5QWM5-F1
#
_entry.id   AF-A0A1G5QWM5-F1
#
_cell.length_a   1.000
_cell.length_b   1.000
_cell.length_c   1.000
_cell.angle_alpha   90.00
_cell.angle_beta   90.00
_cell.angle_gamma   90.00
#
_symmetry.space_group_name_H-M   'P 1'
#
loop_
_entity.id
_entity.type
_entity.pdbx_description
1 polymer ?
#
loop_
_entity_poly.entity_id
_entity_poly.type
_entity_poly.pdbx_seq_one_letter_code
_entity_poly.pdbx_strand_id
1 'polypeptide(L)'
;MEFISVSDVAKRRAKRSGRSSVVSGITITQVYYYERETPSRVMTIRISEDIVTRARLKRGDKIDIGFSPDGKTWRLKVMPQDSLGGYSMTTSTKISKSGILRLTWYKGIPLFGDNPKVAKSRVHSDSKIMKVSPAEVIFSISEPLIEEMVPDEVIPVVV
;
A
#
# COMPACT_ATOMS: atom_id res chain seq x y z
N MET A 1 40.44 -15.55 -7.28
CA MET A 1 39.72 -14.28 -7.48
C MET A 1 38.32 -14.63 -7.96
N GLU A 2 37.30 -14.44 -7.12
CA GLU A 2 35.91 -14.62 -7.54
C GLU A 2 35.38 -13.30 -8.12
N PHE A 3 34.96 -13.34 -9.37
CA PHE A 3 34.32 -12.20 -10.03
C PHE A 3 32.86 -12.12 -9.59
N ILE A 4 32.46 -10.96 -9.06
CA ILE A 4 31.06 -10.70 -8.73
C ILE A 4 30.33 -10.40 -10.04
N SER A 5 29.45 -11.32 -10.44
CA SER A 5 28.61 -11.14 -11.62
C SER A 5 27.71 -9.91 -11.47
N VAL A 6 27.78 -9.00 -12.44
CA VAL A 6 26.87 -7.85 -12.55
C VAL A 6 25.41 -8.31 -12.58
N SER A 7 25.14 -9.49 -13.14
CA SER A 7 23.81 -10.11 -13.13
C SER A 7 23.40 -10.56 -11.72
N ASP A 8 24.32 -11.00 -10.87
CA ASP A 8 24.03 -11.37 -9.49
C ASP A 8 23.87 -10.14 -8.59
N VAL A 9 24.61 -9.07 -8.84
CA VAL A 9 24.36 -7.74 -8.23
C VAL A 9 22.99 -7.22 -8.67
N ALA A 10 22.63 -7.35 -9.95
CA ALA A 10 21.34 -6.97 -10.49
C ALA A 10 20.21 -7.84 -9.92
N LYS A 11 20.39 -9.15 -9.73
CA LYS A 11 19.40 -10.03 -9.07
C LYS A 11 19.24 -9.69 -7.58
N ARG A 12 20.32 -9.34 -6.88
CA ARG A 12 20.28 -8.89 -5.48
C ARG A 12 19.62 -7.51 -5.35
N ARG A 13 19.86 -6.59 -6.29
CA ARG A 13 19.17 -5.28 -6.36
C ARG A 13 17.72 -5.40 -6.87
N ALA A 14 17.42 -6.34 -7.75
CA ALA A 14 16.06 -6.62 -8.26
C ALA A 14 15.16 -7.32 -7.23
N LYS A 15 15.69 -7.75 -6.07
CA LYS A 15 14.86 -7.99 -4.88
C LYS A 15 14.24 -6.72 -4.31
N ARG A 16 14.56 -5.52 -4.83
CA ARG A 16 13.73 -4.32 -4.63
C ARG A 16 12.42 -4.48 -5.38
N SER A 17 11.34 -4.67 -4.62
CA SER A 17 9.97 -4.54 -5.11
C SER A 17 9.61 -5.49 -6.27
N GLY A 18 9.97 -6.77 -6.15
CA GLY A 18 9.35 -7.80 -6.98
C GLY A 18 7.82 -7.70 -6.91
N ARG A 19 7.15 -7.75 -8.06
CA ARG A 19 5.70 -7.95 -8.16
C ARG A 19 5.38 -9.14 -7.26
N SER A 20 4.71 -8.90 -6.14
CA SER A 20 4.33 -9.96 -5.21
C SER A 20 3.53 -10.99 -6.02
N SER A 21 3.99 -12.24 -6.04
CA SER A 21 3.26 -13.37 -6.62
C SER A 21 1.97 -13.67 -5.83
N VAL A 22 1.78 -13.01 -4.69
CA VAL A 22 0.53 -13.01 -3.95
C VAL A 22 -0.52 -12.26 -4.75
N VAL A 23 -1.44 -13.01 -5.34
CA VAL A 23 -2.71 -12.48 -5.87
C VAL A 23 -3.54 -12.01 -4.67
N SER A 24 -3.24 -10.81 -4.15
CA SER A 24 -3.99 -10.21 -3.05
C SER A 24 -5.15 -9.38 -3.60
N GLY A 25 -6.35 -9.56 -3.06
CA GLY A 25 -7.51 -8.74 -3.42
C GLY A 25 -7.32 -7.26 -3.11
N ILE A 26 -6.59 -6.94 -2.03
CA ILE A 26 -6.25 -5.57 -1.62
C ILE A 26 -4.77 -5.47 -1.26
N THR A 27 -4.13 -4.35 -1.62
CA THR A 27 -2.78 -4.01 -1.21
C THR A 27 -2.76 -2.62 -0.60
N ILE A 28 -2.15 -2.47 0.58
CA ILE A 28 -1.90 -1.16 1.18
C ILE A 28 -0.40 -0.88 1.09
N THR A 29 -0.03 0.26 0.52
CA THR A 29 1.36 0.73 0.47
C THR A 29 1.46 2.06 1.20
N GLN A 30 2.45 2.19 2.07
CA GLN A 30 2.83 3.46 2.67
C GLN A 30 4.21 3.86 2.15
N VAL A 31 4.34 5.08 1.61
CA VAL A 31 5.61 5.64 1.14
C VAL A 31 5.94 6.85 1.99
N TYR A 32 7.16 6.90 2.50
CA TYR A 32 7.68 8.02 3.27
C TYR A 32 8.44 8.99 2.37
N TYR A 33 8.24 10.28 2.61
CA TYR A 33 8.96 11.35 1.93
C TYR A 33 9.67 12.19 2.99
N TYR A 34 10.99 11.98 3.12
CA TYR A 34 11.86 12.67 4.08
C TYR A 34 12.48 13.98 3.53
N GLU A 35 12.49 14.17 2.21
CA GLU A 35 13.12 15.32 1.54
C GLU A 35 12.28 16.62 1.61
N ARG A 36 11.15 16.61 2.32
CA ARG A 36 10.29 17.79 2.48
C ARG A 36 10.56 18.41 3.85
N GLU A 37 10.46 19.74 3.93
CA GLU A 37 10.54 20.49 5.20
C GLU A 37 9.60 19.92 6.27
N THR A 38 8.49 19.31 5.86
CA THR A 38 7.63 18.50 6.70
C THR A 38 7.62 17.06 6.20
N PRO A 39 8.16 16.09 6.96
CA PRO A 39 8.10 14.69 6.58
C PRO A 39 6.64 14.27 6.41
N SER A 40 6.34 13.65 5.28
CA SER A 40 4.97 13.25 4.94
C SER A 40 4.95 11.79 4.52
N ARG A 41 3.83 11.13 4.80
CA ARG A 41 3.65 9.73 4.44
C ARG A 41 2.36 9.59 3.64
N VAL A 42 2.48 9.00 2.46
CA VAL A 42 1.35 8.76 1.57
C VAL A 42 0.97 7.30 1.68
N MET A 43 -0.29 7.04 2.00
CA MET A 43 -0.88 5.71 1.93
C MET A 43 -1.68 5.56 0.65
N THR A 44 -1.53 4.42 -0.01
CA THR A 44 -2.30 4.02 -1.18
C THR A 44 -2.91 2.64 -0.93
N ILE A 45 -4.23 2.54 -0.99
CA ILE A 45 -4.97 1.28 -0.98
C ILE A 45 -5.37 0.96 -2.41
N ARG A 46 -4.92 -0.18 -2.92
CA ARG A 46 -5.30 -0.71 -4.23
C ARG A 46 -6.24 -1.87 -4.03
N ILE A 47 -7.36 -1.85 -4.75
CA ILE A 47 -8.44 -2.84 -4.70
C ILE A 47 -8.51 -3.51 -6.07
N SER A 48 -8.46 -4.84 -6.10
CA SER A 48 -8.52 -5.61 -7.34
C SER A 48 -9.90 -5.49 -8.00
N GLU A 49 -9.95 -5.73 -9.31
CA GLU A 49 -11.19 -5.68 -10.09
C GLU A 49 -12.25 -6.66 -9.57
N ASP A 50 -11.87 -7.85 -9.12
CA ASP A 50 -12.79 -8.83 -8.53
C ASP A 50 -13.51 -8.23 -7.31
N ILE A 51 -12.76 -7.61 -6.41
CA ILE A 51 -13.31 -7.03 -5.17
C ILE A 51 -14.16 -5.80 -5.49
N VAL A 52 -13.70 -4.93 -6.39
CA VAL A 52 -14.49 -3.78 -6.87
C VAL A 52 -15.83 -4.25 -7.43
N THR A 53 -15.82 -5.30 -8.25
CA THR A 53 -17.03 -5.85 -8.88
C THR A 53 -17.97 -6.46 -7.85
N ARG A 54 -17.46 -7.32 -6.97
CA ARG A 54 -18.25 -8.02 -5.95
C ARG A 54 -18.83 -7.07 -4.89
N ALA A 55 -18.07 -6.06 -4.49
CA ALA A 55 -18.54 -5.02 -3.57
C ALA A 55 -19.30 -3.89 -4.27
N ARG A 56 -19.45 -3.94 -5.60
CA ARG A 56 -20.16 -2.93 -6.43
C ARG A 56 -19.60 -1.51 -6.26
N LEU A 57 -18.30 -1.41 -5.99
CA LEU A 57 -17.62 -0.12 -5.85
C LEU A 57 -17.52 0.55 -7.21
N LYS A 58 -17.66 1.87 -7.26
CA LYS A 58 -17.60 2.68 -8.48
C LYS A 58 -16.67 3.87 -8.32
N ARG A 59 -16.08 4.28 -9.44
CA ARG A 59 -15.32 5.53 -9.48
C ARG A 59 -16.19 6.68 -8.98
N GLY A 60 -15.65 7.47 -8.05
CA GLY A 60 -16.36 8.58 -7.42
C GLY A 60 -17.01 8.23 -6.08
N ASP A 61 -17.17 6.95 -5.74
CA ASP A 61 -17.67 6.54 -4.43
C ASP A 61 -16.80 7.12 -3.32
N LYS A 62 -17.46 7.59 -2.26
CA LYS A 62 -16.80 8.01 -1.02
C LYS A 62 -16.63 6.80 -0.13
N ILE A 63 -15.38 6.49 0.23
CA ILE A 63 -15.06 5.30 1.03
C ILE A 63 -14.59 5.72 2.42
N ASP A 64 -15.32 5.28 3.45
CA ASP A 64 -14.84 5.26 4.83
C ASP A 64 -13.81 4.14 5.01
N ILE A 65 -12.73 4.43 5.72
CA ILE A 65 -11.63 3.50 5.98
C ILE A 65 -11.54 3.31 7.49
N GLY A 66 -11.99 2.15 7.97
CA GLY A 66 -11.87 1.73 9.36
C GLY A 66 -10.76 0.71 9.55
N PHE A 67 -10.21 0.65 10.76
CA PHE A 67 -9.27 -0.39 11.18
C PHE A 67 -9.49 -0.74 12.66
N SER A 68 -9.12 -1.95 13.04
CA SER A 68 -9.12 -2.41 14.44
C SER A 68 -8.00 -1.73 15.24
N PRO A 69 -8.10 -1.67 16.59
CA PRO A 69 -7.07 -1.04 17.43
C PRO A 69 -5.66 -1.62 17.25
N ASP A 70 -5.55 -2.90 16.91
CA ASP A 70 -4.27 -3.58 16.62
C ASP A 70 -3.78 -3.37 15.18
N GLY A 71 -4.55 -2.67 14.36
CA GLY A 71 -4.24 -2.37 12.96
C GLY A 71 -4.27 -3.58 12.02
N LYS A 72 -4.73 -4.76 12.46
CA LYS A 72 -4.70 -6.00 11.67
C LYS A 72 -5.92 -6.22 10.80
N THR A 73 -7.09 -5.74 11.22
CA THR A 73 -8.34 -5.86 10.47
C THR A 73 -8.77 -4.49 9.98
N TRP A 74 -9.16 -4.42 8.72
CA TRP A 74 -9.51 -3.20 7.99
C TRP A 74 -10.89 -3.33 7.39
N ARG A 75 -11.57 -2.18 7.24
CA ARG A 75 -12.89 -2.05 6.63
C ARG A 75 -12.85 -0.93 5.60
N LEU A 76 -13.37 -1.19 4.41
CA LEU A 76 -13.71 -0.19 3.40
C LEU A 76 -15.22 -0.18 3.27
N LYS A 77 -15.87 0.95 3.50
CA LYS A 77 -17.33 1.07 3.43
C LYS A 77 -17.73 2.26 2.57
N VAL A 78 -18.61 2.05 1.60
CA VAL A 78 -19.17 3.14 0.80
C VAL A 78 -20.04 4.00 1.71
N MET A 79 -19.80 5.31 1.65
CA MET A 79 -20.56 6.31 2.36
C MET A 79 -21.69 6.84 1.48
N PRO A 80 -22.77 7.37 2.10
CA PRO A 80 -23.77 8.18 1.40
C PRO A 80 -23.12 9.32 0.60
N GLN A 81 -23.69 9.68 -0.55
CA GLN A 81 -23.10 10.71 -1.43
C GLN A 81 -23.05 12.11 -0.80
N ASP A 82 -23.96 12.40 0.12
CA ASP A 82 -24.06 13.63 0.90
C ASP A 82 -23.11 13.66 2.10
N SER A 83 -22.33 12.59 2.33
CA SER A 83 -21.35 12.58 3.40
C SER A 83 -20.20 13.55 3.11
N LEU A 84 -19.88 14.38 4.11
CA LEU A 84 -18.73 15.29 4.09
C LEU A 84 -17.38 14.56 4.25
N GLY A 85 -17.41 13.25 4.56
CA GLY A 85 -16.23 12.43 4.82
C GLY A 85 -15.87 11.46 3.69
N GLY A 86 -14.83 10.68 3.95
CA GLY A 86 -14.43 9.57 3.09
C GLY A 86 -13.49 9.93 1.94
N TYR A 87 -12.76 8.92 1.48
CA TYR A 87 -11.80 9.05 0.39
C TYR A 87 -12.47 8.70 -0.92
N SER A 88 -12.34 9.57 -1.92
CA SER A 88 -12.89 9.31 -3.25
C SER A 88 -12.15 8.17 -3.93
N MET A 89 -12.90 7.14 -4.33
CA MET A 89 -12.35 6.06 -5.11
C MET A 89 -12.05 6.52 -6.54
N THR A 90 -10.82 6.28 -6.96
CA THR A 90 -10.34 6.52 -8.31
C THR A 90 -10.01 5.19 -8.99
N THR A 91 -9.78 5.22 -10.29
CA THR A 91 -9.30 4.06 -11.05
C THR A 91 -7.98 4.41 -11.71
N SER A 92 -7.09 3.42 -11.86
CA SER A 92 -5.76 3.62 -12.44
C SER A 92 -5.81 4.18 -13.86
N THR A 93 -6.82 3.79 -14.64
CA THR A 93 -7.07 4.26 -16.01
C THR A 93 -8.57 4.32 -16.28
N LYS A 94 -8.99 4.90 -17.41
CA LYS A 94 -10.39 4.87 -17.87
C LYS A 94 -10.93 3.45 -18.11
N ILE A 95 -10.04 2.48 -18.39
CA ILE A 95 -10.38 1.10 -18.77
C ILE A 95 -10.20 0.13 -17.58
N SER A 96 -9.31 0.46 -16.64
CA SER A 96 -9.07 -0.36 -15.44
C SER A 96 -10.27 -0.35 -14.52
N LYS A 97 -10.76 -1.53 -14.14
CA LYS A 97 -11.74 -1.71 -13.07
C LYS A 97 -11.11 -1.90 -11.69
N SER A 98 -9.79 -1.77 -11.56
CA SER A 98 -9.14 -1.70 -10.24
C SER A 98 -9.40 -0.36 -9.55
N GLY A 99 -9.64 -0.40 -8.24
CA GLY A 99 -9.89 0.76 -7.40
C GLY A 99 -8.63 1.27 -6.71
N ILE A 100 -8.51 2.58 -6.56
CA ILE A 100 -7.43 3.25 -5.82
C ILE A 100 -8.02 4.26 -4.84
N LEU A 101 -7.58 4.16 -3.59
CA LEU A 101 -7.74 5.20 -2.57
C LEU A 101 -6.35 5.75 -2.23
N ARG A 102 -6.20 7.07 -2.27
CA ARG A 102 -4.95 7.75 -1.92
C ARG A 102 -5.24 8.72 -0.78
N LEU A 103 -4.45 8.64 0.27
CA LEU A 103 -4.57 9.49 1.44
C LEU A 103 -3.21 9.85 2.02
N THR A 104 -3.15 11.02 2.64
CA THR A 104 -2.04 11.39 3.52
C THR A 104 -2.25 10.68 4.85
N TRP A 105 -1.18 10.12 5.41
CA TRP A 105 -1.21 9.52 6.73
C TRP A 105 -1.32 10.59 7.81
N TYR A 106 -2.10 10.32 8.85
CA TYR A 106 -2.25 11.16 10.03
C TYR A 106 -2.00 10.35 11.30
N LYS A 107 -1.60 11.04 12.38
CA LYS A 107 -1.42 10.44 13.71
C LYS A 107 -2.66 9.64 14.10
N GLY A 108 -2.45 8.37 14.48
CA GLY A 108 -3.53 7.43 14.84
C GLY A 108 -3.85 6.38 13.78
N ILE A 109 -3.38 6.54 12.53
CA ILE A 109 -3.49 5.49 11.50
C ILE A 109 -2.34 4.47 11.70
N PRO A 110 -2.58 3.14 11.58
CA PRO A 110 -1.55 2.13 11.79
C PRO A 110 -0.32 2.32 10.90
N LEU A 111 0.87 2.11 11.48
CA LEU A 111 2.13 2.12 10.75
C LEU A 111 2.58 0.69 10.44
N PHE A 112 2.99 0.49 9.19
CA PHE A 112 3.67 -0.74 8.78
C PHE A 112 5.17 -0.43 8.80
N GLY A 113 5.85 -0.81 9.90
CA GLY A 113 7.23 -0.44 10.20
C GLY A 113 7.34 0.93 10.85
N ASP A 114 8.01 0.98 12.00
CA ASP A 114 8.15 2.14 12.90
C ASP A 114 9.59 2.70 12.96
N ASN A 115 10.53 2.08 12.24
CA ASN A 115 11.92 2.56 12.14
C ASN A 115 12.03 3.78 11.20
N PRO A 116 12.76 4.84 11.58
CA PRO A 116 13.08 5.98 10.70
C PRO A 116 13.74 5.61 9.35
N LYS A 117 14.31 4.41 9.23
CA LYS A 117 14.92 3.95 7.97
C LYS A 117 13.90 3.42 6.95
N VAL A 118 12.61 3.29 7.30
CA VAL A 118 11.63 2.77 6.34
C VAL A 118 11.35 3.82 5.26
N ALA A 119 11.69 3.47 4.01
CA ALA A 119 11.34 4.26 2.83
C ALA A 119 9.90 3.94 2.38
N LYS A 120 9.55 2.66 2.45
CA LYS A 120 8.27 2.15 1.97
C LYS A 120 7.89 0.87 2.69
N SER A 121 6.61 0.71 2.94
CA SER A 121 6.06 -0.54 3.45
C SER A 121 4.82 -0.95 2.67
N ARG A 122 4.62 -2.26 2.57
CA ARG A 122 3.51 -2.85 1.83
C ARG A 122 2.94 -4.02 2.61
N VAL A 123 1.62 -4.03 2.75
CA VAL A 123 0.87 -5.18 3.28
C VAL A 123 -0.13 -5.65 2.23
N HIS A 124 -0.42 -6.95 2.27
CA HIS A 124 -1.39 -7.59 1.40
C HIS A 124 -2.57 -8.07 2.23
N SER A 125 -3.77 -7.99 1.67
CA SER A 125 -4.93 -8.64 2.29
C SER A 125 -4.77 -10.16 2.28
N ASP A 126 -5.09 -10.81 3.38
CA ASP A 126 -5.28 -12.26 3.40
C ASP A 126 -6.64 -12.60 2.76
N SER A 127 -6.59 -13.32 1.65
CA SER A 127 -7.76 -13.70 0.87
C SER A 127 -8.66 -14.72 1.58
N LYS A 128 -8.15 -15.49 2.55
CA LYS A 128 -8.92 -16.51 3.27
C LYS A 128 -9.94 -15.93 4.24
N ILE A 129 -9.64 -14.76 4.79
CA ILE A 129 -10.41 -14.10 5.85
C ILE A 129 -11.11 -12.82 5.37
N MET A 130 -11.03 -12.53 4.07
CA MET A 130 -11.70 -11.40 3.45
C MET A 130 -13.20 -11.66 3.28
N LYS A 131 -14.01 -10.72 3.75
CA LYS A 131 -15.47 -10.68 3.54
C LYS A 131 -15.80 -9.53 2.61
N VAL A 132 -16.54 -9.84 1.56
CA VAL A 132 -16.92 -8.89 0.52
C VAL A 132 -18.43 -8.90 0.39
N SER A 133 -19.07 -7.77 0.67
CA SER A 133 -20.50 -7.55 0.51
C SER A 133 -20.72 -6.29 -0.34
N PRO A 134 -21.93 -6.08 -0.90
CA PRO A 134 -22.25 -4.82 -1.56
C PRO A 134 -21.93 -3.63 -0.64
N ALA A 135 -21.19 -2.66 -1.17
CA ALA A 135 -20.76 -1.45 -0.48
C ALA A 135 -19.80 -1.63 0.72
N GLU A 136 -19.34 -2.84 1.04
CA GLU A 136 -18.46 -3.05 2.19
C GLU A 136 -17.46 -4.19 1.97
N VAL A 137 -16.20 -3.96 2.39
CA VAL A 137 -15.14 -4.95 2.36
C VAL A 137 -14.45 -4.97 3.71
N ILE A 138 -14.38 -6.14 4.34
CA ILE A 138 -13.64 -6.36 5.58
C ILE A 138 -12.54 -7.37 5.30
N PHE A 139 -11.32 -7.07 5.69
CA PHE A 139 -10.17 -7.93 5.44
C PHE A 139 -9.13 -7.77 6.54
N SER A 140 -8.27 -8.77 6.70
CA SER A 140 -7.08 -8.63 7.52
C SER A 140 -5.83 -8.57 6.65
N ILE A 141 -4.78 -7.98 7.19
CA ILE A 141 -3.51 -7.78 6.49
C ILE A 141 -2.48 -8.83 6.89
N SER A 142 -1.62 -9.18 5.93
CA SER A 142 -0.43 -9.99 6.13
C SER A 142 0.64 -9.24 6.92
N GLU A 143 1.73 -9.96 7.23
CA GLU A 143 2.96 -9.30 7.67
C GLU A 143 3.43 -8.26 6.65
N PRO A 144 3.99 -7.13 7.12
CA PRO A 144 4.44 -6.04 6.27
C PRO A 144 5.77 -6.39 5.58
N LEU A 145 5.80 -6.16 4.27
CA LEU A 145 7.02 -6.10 3.48
C LEU A 145 7.61 -4.69 3.62
N ILE A 146 8.81 -4.59 4.19
CA ILE A 146 9.49 -3.33 4.48
C ILE A 146 10.66 -3.14 3.52
N GLU A 147 10.72 -1.95 2.93
CA GLU A 147 11.86 -1.47 2.15
C GLU A 147 12.51 -0.32 2.92
N GLU A 148 13.76 -0.53 3.32
CA GLU A 148 14.56 0.46 4.01
C GLU A 148 15.31 1.37 3.02
N MET A 149 15.54 2.61 3.42
CA MET A 149 16.49 3.50 2.76
C MET A 149 17.87 2.83 2.83
N VAL A 150 18.47 2.60 1.66
CA VAL A 150 19.89 2.27 1.61
C VAL A 150 20.62 3.58 1.91
N PRO A 151 21.40 3.68 3.00
CA PRO A 151 22.27 4.83 3.19
C PRO A 151 23.15 4.95 1.96
N ASP A 152 23.37 6.16 1.45
CA ASP A 152 24.32 6.37 0.35
C ASP A 152 25.60 5.59 0.68
N GLU A 153 25.92 4.58 -0.13
CA GLU A 153 27.26 4.05 -0.19
C GLU A 153 28.12 5.27 -0.52
N VAL A 154 28.88 5.76 0.46
CA VAL A 154 29.96 6.70 0.21
C VAL A 154 30.85 6.01 -0.81
N ILE A 155 30.67 6.37 -2.08
CA ILE A 155 31.59 5.97 -3.14
C ILE A 155 32.90 6.61 -2.72
N PRO A 156 33.94 5.85 -2.33
CA PRO A 156 35.21 6.47 -2.04
C PRO A 156 35.67 7.13 -3.35
N VAL A 157 35.72 8.45 -3.35
CA VAL A 157 36.44 9.19 -4.37
C VAL A 157 37.90 8.81 -4.13
N VAL A 158 38.40 7.90 -4.97
CA VAL A 158 39.84 7.64 -5.05
C VAL A 158 40.44 8.89 -5.67
N VAL A 159 41.06 9.72 -4.81
CA VAL A 159 41.90 10.85 -5.22
C VAL A 159 43.28 10.33 -5.59
#